data_AF-A0A427SWJ0-F1
#
_entry.id   AF-A0A427SWJ0-F1
#
_cell.length_a   1.000
_cell.length_b   1.000
_cell.length_c   1.000
_cell.angle_alpha   90.00
_cell.angle_beta   90.00
_cell.angle_gamma   90.00
#
_symmetry.space_group_name_H-M   'P 1'
#
loop_
_entity.id
_entity.type
_entity.pdbx_description
1 polymer ?
#
loop_
_entity_poly.entity_id
_entity_poly.type
_entity_poly.pdbx_seq_one_letter_code
_entity_poly.pdbx_strand_id
1 'polypeptide(L)'
;MHVVIMGCGRVGASLAAALERLGHEVAVIDKNQQAFRRLGSDFHGQQVVGVGFDRKVLVEAGIERAGAFAAVSSGDNSNIISARVARENFGIEHVVARIYDHKRAAVYERLGIPTVATVPWTTDRFLRTLLPDGVASAWRDPSGNVALLQLPLHEGWVGHSVRSLQEATGARVAFIMRFGTPVLPDNKTVVQDGDDVWVAARSGTVSDVTSVAHREPEDEA
;
A
#
# COMPACT_ATOMS: atom_id res chain seq x y z
N MET A 1 -12.69 -19.09 -6.76
CA MET A 1 -12.97 -17.83 -7.53
C MET A 1 -12.06 -17.81 -8.74
N HIS A 2 -12.56 -17.29 -9.87
CA HIS A 2 -11.78 -17.03 -11.08
C HIS A 2 -11.15 -15.64 -11.03
N VAL A 3 -9.84 -15.55 -11.27
CA VAL A 3 -9.06 -14.30 -11.25
C VAL A 3 -8.37 -14.10 -12.58
N VAL A 4 -8.55 -12.93 -13.19
CA VAL A 4 -7.88 -12.56 -14.44
C VAL A 4 -6.72 -11.62 -14.15
N ILE A 5 -5.52 -11.99 -14.58
CA ILE A 5 -4.29 -11.21 -14.43
C ILE A 5 -3.86 -10.71 -15.81
N MET A 6 -3.68 -9.40 -15.93
CA MET A 6 -3.15 -8.76 -17.13
C MET A 6 -1.67 -8.40 -16.93
N GLY A 7 -0.80 -9.05 -17.70
CA GLY A 7 0.66 -8.91 -17.69
C GLY A 7 1.35 -10.09 -17.01
N CYS A 8 2.05 -10.92 -17.79
CA CYS A 8 2.85 -12.06 -17.32
C CYS A 8 4.31 -11.67 -17.06
N GLY A 9 4.51 -10.54 -16.38
CA GLY A 9 5.82 -10.13 -15.87
C GLY A 9 6.22 -10.93 -14.62
N ARG A 10 7.25 -10.45 -13.89
CA ARG A 10 7.63 -11.03 -12.59
C ARG A 10 6.48 -11.02 -11.58
N VAL A 11 5.78 -9.90 -11.47
CA VAL A 11 4.66 -9.74 -10.54
C VAL A 11 3.48 -10.60 -10.97
N GLY A 12 3.08 -10.58 -12.25
CA GLY A 12 1.96 -11.38 -12.72
C GLY A 12 2.18 -12.88 -12.57
N ALA A 13 3.37 -13.38 -12.91
CA ALA A 13 3.69 -14.79 -12.72
C ALA A 13 3.70 -15.20 -11.24
N SER A 14 4.29 -14.36 -10.36
CA SER A 14 4.26 -14.62 -8.91
C SER A 14 2.85 -14.56 -8.33
N LEU A 15 2.01 -13.65 -8.82
CA LEU A 15 0.62 -13.51 -8.38
C LEU A 15 -0.21 -14.72 -8.82
N ALA A 16 -0.02 -15.18 -10.06
CA ALA A 16 -0.67 -16.36 -10.60
C ALA A 16 -0.37 -17.61 -9.76
N ALA A 17 0.91 -17.88 -9.50
CA ALA A 17 1.33 -19.00 -8.67
C ALA A 17 0.83 -18.88 -7.21
N ALA A 18 0.77 -17.66 -6.65
CA ALA A 18 0.22 -17.46 -5.32
C ALA A 18 -1.28 -17.76 -5.25
N LEU A 19 -2.05 -17.35 -6.25
CA LEU A 19 -3.49 -17.57 -6.33
C LEU A 19 -3.84 -19.05 -6.57
N GLU A 20 -3.09 -19.76 -7.44
CA GLU A 20 -3.31 -21.20 -7.64
C GLU A 20 -3.06 -22.00 -6.36
N ARG A 21 -2.00 -21.67 -5.59
CA ARG A 21 -1.75 -22.32 -4.29
C ARG A 21 -2.86 -22.09 -3.27
N LEU A 22 -3.59 -20.99 -3.39
CA LEU A 22 -4.77 -20.68 -2.57
C LEU A 22 -6.05 -21.34 -3.11
N GLY A 23 -5.97 -22.12 -4.18
CA GLY A 23 -7.10 -22.83 -4.78
C GLY A 23 -7.97 -21.99 -5.70
N HIS A 24 -7.46 -20.86 -6.20
CA HIS A 24 -8.18 -20.03 -7.17
C HIS A 24 -7.90 -20.47 -8.62
N GLU A 25 -8.91 -20.32 -9.49
CA GLU A 25 -8.73 -20.45 -10.94
C GLU A 25 -8.12 -19.16 -11.47
N VAL A 26 -7.10 -19.26 -12.31
CA VAL A 26 -6.35 -18.10 -12.79
C VAL A 26 -6.30 -18.10 -14.32
N ALA A 27 -6.56 -16.95 -14.92
CA ALA A 27 -6.23 -16.68 -16.31
C ALA A 27 -5.18 -15.56 -16.39
N VAL A 28 -4.14 -15.74 -17.21
CA VAL A 28 -3.08 -14.75 -17.41
C VAL A 28 -3.08 -14.28 -18.86
N ILE A 29 -3.16 -12.97 -19.05
CA ILE A 29 -3.13 -12.30 -20.35
C ILE A 29 -1.76 -11.66 -20.53
N ASP A 30 -1.09 -11.90 -21.66
CA ASP A 30 0.10 -11.12 -22.06
C ASP A 30 0.16 -11.01 -23.58
N LYS A 31 0.66 -9.88 -24.09
CA LYS A 31 0.86 -9.68 -25.53
C LYS A 31 2.01 -10.52 -26.09
N ASN A 32 2.97 -10.88 -25.25
CA ASN A 32 4.13 -11.66 -25.62
C ASN A 32 3.97 -13.11 -25.14
N GLN A 33 3.77 -14.03 -26.08
CA GLN A 33 3.65 -15.46 -25.79
C GLN A 33 4.86 -16.03 -25.00
N GLN A 34 6.06 -15.48 -25.20
CA GLN A 34 7.24 -15.95 -24.45
C GLN A 34 7.19 -15.58 -22.96
N ALA A 35 6.37 -14.61 -22.56
CA ALA A 35 6.24 -14.20 -21.17
C ALA A 35 5.67 -15.32 -20.29
N PHE A 36 4.81 -16.18 -20.85
CA PHE A 36 4.19 -17.31 -20.14
C PHE A 36 5.19 -18.36 -19.66
N ARG A 37 6.41 -18.42 -20.22
CA ARG A 37 7.47 -19.28 -19.69
C ARG A 37 7.79 -19.00 -18.21
N ARG A 38 7.47 -17.81 -17.71
CA ARG A 38 7.66 -17.42 -16.30
C ARG A 38 6.68 -18.10 -15.34
N LEU A 39 5.57 -18.64 -15.83
CA LEU A 39 4.57 -19.32 -15.01
C LEU A 39 5.06 -20.70 -14.54
N GLY A 40 6.04 -21.28 -15.24
CA GLY A 40 6.56 -22.61 -14.94
C GLY A 40 5.69 -23.72 -15.54
N SER A 41 6.16 -24.96 -15.41
CA SER A 41 5.45 -26.17 -15.86
C SER A 41 4.19 -26.48 -15.05
N ASP A 42 4.16 -26.00 -13.81
CA ASP A 42 3.15 -26.39 -12.81
C ASP A 42 1.94 -25.45 -12.82
N PHE A 43 1.94 -24.44 -13.70
CA PHE A 43 0.81 -23.55 -13.89
C PHE A 43 -0.28 -24.25 -14.70
N HIS A 44 -1.47 -24.36 -14.11
CA HIS A 44 -2.62 -25.06 -14.69
C HIS A 44 -3.72 -24.10 -15.15
N GLY A 45 -3.58 -22.81 -14.86
CA GLY A 45 -4.48 -21.78 -15.31
C GLY A 45 -4.43 -21.52 -16.82
N GLN A 46 -5.34 -20.65 -17.27
CA GLN A 46 -5.46 -20.29 -18.69
C GLN A 46 -4.40 -19.26 -19.09
N GLN A 47 -3.79 -19.44 -20.27
CA GLN A 47 -2.86 -18.48 -20.86
C GLN A 47 -3.50 -17.87 -22.11
N VAL A 48 -3.62 -16.55 -22.17
CA VAL A 48 -4.28 -15.84 -23.27
C VAL A 48 -3.31 -14.84 -23.90
N VAL A 49 -2.97 -15.05 -25.17
CA VAL A 49 -2.10 -14.13 -25.90
C VAL A 49 -2.93 -12.97 -26.43
N GLY A 50 -2.67 -11.74 -25.96
CA GLY A 50 -3.41 -10.59 -26.46
C GLY A 50 -3.18 -9.29 -25.71
N VAL A 51 -3.93 -8.27 -26.13
CA VAL A 51 -3.89 -6.95 -25.51
C VAL A 51 -4.94 -6.90 -24.40
N GLY A 52 -4.51 -6.62 -23.17
CA GLY A 52 -5.35 -6.75 -21.98
C GLY A 52 -6.47 -5.72 -21.80
N PHE A 53 -6.70 -4.83 -22.75
CA PHE A 53 -7.88 -3.95 -22.80
C PHE A 53 -8.78 -4.25 -24.02
N ASP A 54 -8.41 -5.24 -24.84
CA ASP A 54 -9.28 -5.75 -25.90
C ASP A 54 -10.38 -6.60 -25.27
N ARG A 55 -11.63 -6.24 -25.56
CA ARG A 55 -12.82 -6.94 -25.06
C ARG A 55 -12.79 -8.43 -25.40
N LYS A 56 -12.36 -8.82 -26.60
CA LYS A 56 -12.34 -10.23 -27.02
C LYS A 56 -11.34 -11.03 -26.19
N VAL A 57 -10.16 -10.46 -25.94
CA VAL A 57 -9.10 -11.08 -25.13
C VAL A 57 -9.55 -11.23 -23.68
N LEU A 58 -10.23 -10.22 -23.13
CA LEU A 58 -10.78 -10.29 -21.78
C LEU A 58 -11.87 -11.36 -21.64
N VAL A 59 -12.78 -11.47 -22.61
CA VAL A 59 -13.81 -12.52 -22.65
C VAL A 59 -13.19 -13.89 -22.80
N GLU A 60 -12.17 -14.05 -23.66
CA GLU A 60 -11.43 -15.31 -23.81
C GLU A 60 -10.79 -15.74 -22.48
N ALA A 61 -10.23 -14.79 -21.72
CA ALA A 61 -9.70 -15.03 -20.38
C ALA A 61 -10.78 -15.28 -19.30
N GLY A 62 -12.06 -15.26 -19.65
CA GLY A 62 -13.15 -15.54 -18.74
C GLY A 62 -13.51 -14.38 -17.80
N ILE A 63 -13.27 -13.13 -18.19
CA ILE A 63 -13.56 -11.97 -17.35
C ILE A 63 -15.03 -11.92 -16.89
N GLU A 64 -15.98 -12.43 -17.68
CA GLU A 64 -17.42 -12.39 -17.37
C GLU A 64 -17.82 -13.23 -16.14
N ARG A 65 -17.01 -14.23 -15.79
CA ARG A 65 -17.16 -15.04 -14.56
C ARG A 65 -16.13 -14.71 -13.49
N ALA A 66 -15.25 -13.73 -13.75
CA ALA A 66 -14.19 -13.39 -12.82
C ALA A 66 -14.77 -12.72 -11.58
N GLY A 67 -14.22 -13.06 -10.41
CA GLY A 67 -14.50 -12.32 -9.19
C GLY A 67 -13.48 -11.21 -8.93
N ALA A 68 -12.32 -11.26 -9.61
CA ALA A 68 -11.28 -10.25 -9.47
C ALA A 68 -10.45 -10.06 -10.74
N PHE A 69 -9.89 -8.85 -10.91
CA PHE A 69 -8.99 -8.50 -12.00
C PHE A 69 -7.75 -7.76 -11.50
N ALA A 70 -6.57 -8.18 -11.95
CA ALA A 70 -5.29 -7.54 -11.59
C ALA A 70 -4.52 -7.11 -12.83
N ALA A 71 -4.31 -5.80 -13.00
CA ALA A 71 -3.47 -5.25 -14.06
C ALA A 71 -2.06 -4.96 -13.57
N VAL A 72 -1.09 -5.78 -13.98
CA VAL A 72 0.29 -5.79 -13.46
C VAL A 72 1.35 -5.78 -14.56
N SER A 73 1.00 -5.26 -15.75
CA SER A 73 1.95 -5.07 -16.85
C SER A 73 2.94 -3.94 -16.56
N SER A 74 3.92 -3.74 -17.45
CA SER A 74 4.88 -2.64 -17.37
C SER A 74 4.32 -1.28 -17.82
N GLY A 75 3.12 -1.24 -18.40
CA GLY A 75 2.52 0.00 -18.92
C GLY A 75 1.42 0.53 -18.00
N ASP A 76 1.66 1.65 -17.33
CA ASP A 76 0.67 2.29 -16.45
C ASP A 76 -0.63 2.61 -17.20
N ASN A 77 -0.54 3.16 -18.42
CA ASN A 77 -1.72 3.45 -19.24
C ASN A 77 -2.51 2.18 -19.57
N SER A 78 -1.83 1.09 -19.94
CA SER A 78 -2.48 -0.19 -20.21
C SER A 78 -3.14 -0.73 -18.94
N ASN A 79 -2.48 -0.62 -17.79
CA ASN A 79 -3.04 -1.10 -16.53
C ASN A 79 -4.32 -0.37 -16.14
N ILE A 80 -4.33 0.96 -16.27
CA ILE A 80 -5.50 1.78 -15.94
C ILE A 80 -6.66 1.55 -16.90
N ILE A 81 -6.39 1.53 -18.21
CA ILE A 81 -7.47 1.31 -19.19
C ILE A 81 -8.06 -0.08 -19.00
N SER A 82 -7.24 -1.12 -18.81
CA SER A 82 -7.72 -2.47 -18.56
C SER A 82 -8.52 -2.59 -17.27
N ALA A 83 -8.04 -1.99 -16.18
CA ALA A 83 -8.76 -1.96 -14.90
C ALA A 83 -10.12 -1.25 -15.03
N ARG A 84 -10.15 -0.14 -15.75
CA ARG A 84 -11.39 0.60 -16.02
C ARG A 84 -12.37 -0.23 -16.84
N VAL A 85 -11.92 -0.87 -17.92
CA VAL A 85 -12.75 -1.76 -18.74
C VAL A 85 -13.29 -2.92 -17.91
N ALA A 86 -12.46 -3.56 -17.09
CA ALA A 86 -12.89 -4.65 -16.19
C ALA A 86 -14.00 -4.18 -15.24
N ARG A 87 -13.86 -3.02 -14.62
CA ARG A 87 -14.86 -2.49 -13.68
C ARG A 87 -16.13 -1.98 -14.38
N GLU A 88 -15.99 -1.12 -15.39
CA GLU A 88 -17.11 -0.41 -16.00
C GLU A 88 -17.87 -1.25 -17.03
N ASN A 89 -17.18 -2.09 -17.79
CA ASN A 89 -17.81 -2.89 -18.86
C ASN A 89 -18.19 -4.29 -18.40
N PHE A 90 -17.49 -4.85 -17.40
CA PHE A 90 -17.73 -6.22 -16.92
C PHE A 90 -18.18 -6.29 -15.45
N GLY A 91 -18.30 -5.14 -14.76
CA GLY A 91 -18.87 -5.09 -13.40
C GLY A 91 -18.00 -5.73 -12.33
N ILE A 92 -16.69 -5.90 -12.57
CA ILE A 92 -15.79 -6.51 -11.58
C ILE A 92 -15.60 -5.56 -10.40
N GLU A 93 -15.97 -5.99 -9.20
CA GLU A 93 -15.80 -5.19 -7.98
C GLU A 93 -14.35 -5.17 -7.49
N HIS A 94 -13.68 -6.33 -7.50
CA HIS A 94 -12.30 -6.47 -7.02
C HIS A 94 -11.29 -6.24 -8.13
N VAL A 95 -10.97 -4.96 -8.39
CA VAL A 95 -10.01 -4.56 -9.43
C VAL A 95 -8.79 -3.87 -8.80
N VAL A 96 -7.59 -4.26 -9.24
CA VAL A 96 -6.34 -3.59 -8.83
C VAL A 96 -5.45 -3.31 -10.04
N ALA A 97 -4.85 -2.12 -10.07
CA ALA A 97 -3.88 -1.73 -11.09
C ALA A 97 -2.53 -1.35 -10.47
N ARG A 98 -1.44 -1.95 -10.95
CA ARG A 98 -0.09 -1.53 -10.59
C ARG A 98 0.28 -0.26 -11.35
N ILE A 99 0.79 0.74 -10.64
CA ILE A 99 1.25 2.01 -11.22
C ILE A 99 2.66 2.33 -10.75
N TYR A 100 3.56 2.61 -11.69
CA TYR A 100 4.92 3.03 -11.39
C TYR A 100 5.01 4.53 -11.09
N ASP A 101 4.32 5.37 -11.88
CA ASP A 101 4.28 6.81 -11.66
C ASP A 101 3.36 7.17 -10.49
N HIS A 102 3.95 7.42 -9.32
CA HIS A 102 3.23 7.78 -8.09
C HIS A 102 2.31 9.00 -8.24
N LYS A 103 2.66 9.99 -9.08
CA LYS A 103 1.82 11.17 -9.30
C LYS A 103 0.53 10.78 -10.02
N ARG A 104 0.61 9.79 -10.91
CA ARG A 104 -0.54 9.26 -11.63
C ARG A 104 -1.38 8.33 -10.75
N ALA A 105 -0.75 7.52 -9.90
CA ALA A 105 -1.44 6.61 -8.98
C ALA A 105 -2.51 7.35 -8.15
N ALA A 106 -2.15 8.47 -7.52
CA ALA A 106 -3.08 9.28 -6.72
C ALA A 106 -4.24 9.86 -7.56
N VAL A 107 -4.00 10.21 -8.81
CA VAL A 107 -5.06 10.69 -9.72
C VAL A 107 -6.02 9.55 -10.08
N TYR A 108 -5.49 8.34 -10.34
CA TYR A 108 -6.30 7.19 -10.72
C TYR A 108 -7.13 6.63 -9.56
N GLU A 109 -6.64 6.71 -8.34
CA GLU A 109 -7.43 6.39 -7.14
C GLU A 109 -8.64 7.31 -6.99
N ARG A 110 -8.47 8.61 -7.28
CA ARG A 110 -9.59 9.57 -7.30
C ARG A 110 -10.61 9.27 -8.41
N LEU A 111 -10.19 8.56 -9.46
CA LEU A 111 -11.07 8.02 -10.51
C LEU A 111 -11.65 6.63 -10.13
N GLY A 112 -11.50 6.26 -8.85
CA GLY A 112 -12.09 5.10 -8.21
C GLY A 112 -11.33 3.80 -8.43
N ILE A 113 -10.22 3.79 -9.17
CA ILE A 113 -9.47 2.55 -9.48
C ILE A 113 -8.47 2.31 -8.34
N PRO A 114 -8.60 1.24 -7.54
CA PRO A 114 -7.61 0.92 -6.53
C PRO A 114 -6.24 0.68 -7.19
N THR A 115 -5.21 1.40 -6.72
CA THR A 115 -3.86 1.29 -7.28
C THR A 115 -2.87 0.69 -6.30
N VAL A 116 -1.84 0.02 -6.83
CA VAL A 116 -0.64 -0.34 -6.07
C VAL A 116 0.53 0.46 -6.62
N ALA A 117 0.93 1.49 -5.86
CA ALA A 117 2.04 2.36 -6.18
C ALA A 117 3.36 1.80 -5.62
N THR A 118 4.20 1.22 -6.47
CA THR A 118 5.41 0.52 -5.99
C THR A 118 6.53 1.44 -5.51
N VAL A 119 6.63 2.67 -6.02
CA VAL A 119 7.73 3.60 -5.67
C VAL A 119 7.61 4.10 -4.23
N PRO A 120 6.48 4.69 -3.78
CA PRO A 120 6.34 5.11 -2.38
C PRO A 120 6.57 3.97 -1.39
N TRP A 121 6.04 2.78 -1.69
CA TRP A 121 6.21 1.59 -0.84
C TRP A 121 7.68 1.16 -0.75
N THR A 122 8.39 1.14 -1.88
CA THR A 122 9.80 0.72 -1.93
C THR A 122 10.68 1.74 -1.21
N THR A 123 10.47 3.04 -1.45
CA THR A 123 11.21 4.10 -0.75
C THR A 123 11.02 4.01 0.76
N ASP A 124 9.79 3.81 1.23
CA ASP A 124 9.51 3.62 2.65
C ASP A 124 10.27 2.42 3.23
N ARG A 125 10.26 1.28 2.52
CA ARG A 125 10.97 0.07 2.94
C ARG A 125 12.49 0.27 3.02
N PHE A 126 13.08 1.00 2.09
CA PHE A 126 14.51 1.34 2.13
C PHE A 126 14.84 2.26 3.29
N LEU A 127 14.05 3.31 3.51
CA LEU A 127 14.25 4.25 4.62
C LEU A 127 14.20 3.53 5.99
N ARG A 128 13.27 2.58 6.19
CA ARG A 128 13.22 1.71 7.39
C ARG A 128 14.50 0.93 7.65
N THR A 129 15.20 0.54 6.59
CA THR A 129 16.36 -0.36 6.69
C THR A 129 17.66 0.42 6.82
N LEU A 130 17.74 1.60 6.19
CA LEU A 130 18.96 2.41 6.11
C LEU A 130 19.10 3.40 7.26
N LEU A 131 18.00 3.84 7.86
CA LEU A 131 18.02 4.81 8.95
C LEU A 131 17.91 4.07 10.29
N PRO A 132 18.88 4.26 11.22
CA PRO A 132 18.74 3.78 12.59
C PRO A 132 17.62 4.59 13.26
N ASP A 133 16.65 3.87 13.82
CA ASP A 133 15.57 4.33 14.70
C ASP A 133 14.64 5.46 14.19
N GLY A 134 13.33 5.15 14.18
CA GLY A 134 12.30 6.14 14.53
C GLY A 134 11.56 6.94 13.45
N VAL A 135 11.99 6.96 12.19
CA VAL A 135 11.35 7.86 11.19
C VAL A 135 10.54 7.13 10.12
N ALA A 136 10.64 5.80 10.14
CA ALA A 136 10.14 5.01 9.04
C ALA A 136 8.73 4.54 9.38
N SER A 137 7.74 5.08 8.66
CA SER A 137 6.32 4.81 8.94
C SER A 137 6.08 3.32 8.98
N ALA A 138 5.56 2.79 10.08
CA ALA A 138 5.24 1.38 10.20
C ALA A 138 4.12 0.97 9.23
N TRP A 139 3.21 1.89 8.94
CA TRP A 139 2.11 1.73 8.00
C TRP A 139 1.81 3.05 7.28
N ARG A 140 1.32 2.97 6.04
CA ARG A 140 0.76 4.12 5.32
C ARG A 140 -0.60 3.74 4.76
N ASP A 141 -1.47 4.73 4.69
CA ASP A 141 -2.70 4.59 3.93
C ASP A 141 -2.36 4.37 2.42
N PRO A 142 -3.16 3.60 1.67
CA PRO A 142 -2.96 3.36 0.25
C PRO A 142 -2.75 4.64 -0.59
N SER A 143 -3.45 5.74 -0.24
CA SER A 143 -3.30 7.02 -0.94
C SER A 143 -1.99 7.74 -0.63
N GLY A 144 -1.21 7.23 0.33
CA GLY A 144 0.07 7.77 0.77
C GLY A 144 -0.05 9.08 1.53
N ASN A 145 -1.25 9.50 1.95
CA ASN A 145 -1.46 10.80 2.58
C ASN A 145 -1.24 10.77 4.09
N VAL A 146 -1.50 9.63 4.73
CA VAL A 146 -1.33 9.43 6.17
C VAL A 146 -0.37 8.27 6.43
N ALA A 147 0.48 8.45 7.42
CA ALA A 147 1.47 7.50 7.87
C ALA A 147 1.32 7.27 9.38
N LEU A 148 1.34 6.01 9.81
CA LEU A 148 1.46 5.62 11.21
C LEU A 148 2.94 5.28 11.46
N LEU A 149 3.57 5.96 12.41
CA LEU A 149 4.97 5.75 12.78
C LEU A 149 5.15 5.73 14.29
N GLN A 150 6.19 5.02 14.74
CA GLN A 150 6.71 5.23 16.09
C GLN A 150 7.39 6.59 16.13
N LEU A 151 7.14 7.38 17.16
CA LEU A 151 7.70 8.70 17.35
C LEU A 151 8.72 8.65 18.50
N PRO A 152 10.02 8.75 18.22
CA PRO A 152 11.01 8.86 19.28
C PRO A 152 10.84 10.20 19.98
N LEU A 153 10.70 10.15 21.29
CA LEU A 153 10.50 11.32 22.13
C LEU A 153 11.78 11.68 22.86
N HIS A 154 12.04 12.98 23.01
CA HIS A 154 13.00 13.48 23.98
C HIS A 154 12.52 13.18 25.41
N GLU A 155 13.44 12.92 26.34
CA GLU A 155 13.13 12.59 27.74
C GLU A 155 12.27 13.67 28.42
N GLY A 156 12.41 14.93 28.01
CA GLY A 156 11.60 16.05 28.51
C GLY A 156 10.09 15.92 28.26
N TRP A 157 9.66 15.07 27.31
CA TRP A 157 8.23 14.78 27.10
C TRP A 157 7.63 13.89 28.19
N VAL A 158 8.44 13.21 29.00
CA VAL A 158 7.96 12.42 30.13
C VAL A 158 7.23 13.33 31.12
N GLY A 159 6.03 12.93 31.53
CA GLY A 159 5.17 13.74 32.41
C GLY A 159 4.22 14.69 31.66
N HIS A 160 4.41 14.90 30.35
CA HIS A 160 3.49 15.69 29.55
C HIS A 160 2.28 14.89 29.09
N SER A 161 1.16 15.58 28.87
CA SER A 161 -0.05 14.97 28.33
C SER A 161 0.09 14.68 26.83
N VAL A 162 -0.58 13.62 26.37
CA VAL A 162 -0.74 13.31 24.94
C VAL A 162 -1.34 14.49 24.17
N ARG A 163 -2.22 15.28 24.80
CA ARG A 163 -2.73 16.51 24.18
C ARG A 163 -1.62 17.50 23.82
N SER A 164 -0.76 17.84 24.78
CA SER A 164 0.36 18.77 24.57
C SER A 164 1.29 18.27 23.47
N LEU A 165 1.62 16.97 23.48
CA LEU A 165 2.45 16.35 22.43
C LEU A 165 1.81 16.46 21.03
N GLN A 166 0.49 16.23 20.92
CA GLN A 166 -0.23 16.35 19.64
C GLN A 166 -0.32 17.80 19.16
N GLU A 167 -0.52 18.76 20.07
CA GLU A 167 -0.58 20.19 19.75
C GLU A 167 0.78 20.70 19.26
N ALA A 168 1.88 20.29 19.91
CA ALA A 168 3.23 20.69 19.51
C ALA A 168 3.67 20.06 18.17
N THR A 169 3.42 18.76 18.00
CA THR A 169 3.89 18.03 16.81
C THR A 169 2.96 18.15 15.61
N GLY A 170 1.68 18.47 15.83
CA GLY A 170 0.63 18.43 14.80
C GLY A 170 0.24 17.01 14.35
N ALA A 171 0.80 15.97 14.98
CA ALA A 171 0.44 14.58 14.75
C ALA A 171 -0.65 14.12 15.72
N ARG A 172 -1.28 12.98 15.44
CA ARG A 172 -2.29 12.38 16.32
C ARG A 172 -1.74 11.09 16.92
N VAL A 173 -1.69 11.00 18.25
CA VAL A 173 -1.28 9.77 18.93
C VAL A 173 -2.36 8.71 18.71
N ALA A 174 -1.95 7.55 18.19
CA ALA A 174 -2.83 6.43 17.91
C ALA A 174 -2.90 5.46 19.09
N PHE A 175 -1.75 5.04 19.60
CA PHE A 175 -1.61 4.20 20.79
C PHE A 175 -0.22 4.39 21.40
N ILE A 176 -0.05 3.89 22.62
CA ILE A 176 1.23 3.84 23.33
C ILE A 176 1.49 2.39 23.71
N MET A 177 2.72 1.89 23.50
CA MET A 177 3.14 0.63 24.09
C MET A 177 3.83 0.92 25.41
N ARG A 178 3.20 0.49 26.51
CA ARG A 178 3.71 0.67 27.87
C ARG A 178 4.04 -0.68 28.46
N PHE A 179 5.31 -0.92 28.75
CA PHE A 179 5.80 -2.22 29.24
C PHE A 179 5.31 -3.40 28.38
N GLY A 180 5.35 -3.23 27.05
CA GLY A 180 4.91 -4.25 26.08
C GLY A 180 3.39 -4.41 25.94
N THR A 181 2.58 -3.61 26.65
CA THR A 181 1.11 -3.65 26.55
C THR A 181 0.60 -2.42 25.79
N PRO A 182 -0.26 -2.59 24.78
CA PRO A 182 -0.86 -1.46 24.08
C PRO A 182 -1.91 -0.75 24.95
N VAL A 183 -1.80 0.57 25.03
CA VAL A 183 -2.75 1.46 25.70
C VAL A 183 -3.31 2.41 24.64
N LEU A 184 -4.63 2.58 24.61
CA LEU A 184 -5.30 3.61 23.81
C LEU A 184 -5.38 4.88 24.65
N PRO A 185 -4.58 5.92 24.36
CA PRO A 185 -4.55 7.13 25.16
C PRO A 185 -5.78 8.00 24.88
N ASP A 186 -6.20 8.71 25.90
CA ASP A 186 -7.04 9.90 25.77
C ASP A 186 -6.18 11.19 25.82
N ASN A 187 -6.82 12.35 25.69
CA ASN A 187 -6.12 13.64 25.73
C ASN A 187 -5.43 13.93 27.08
N LYS A 188 -5.82 13.24 28.16
CA LYS A 188 -5.27 13.43 29.51
C LYS A 188 -4.19 12.41 29.84
N THR A 189 -4.01 11.40 29.00
CA THR A 189 -3.03 10.35 29.21
C THR A 189 -1.64 10.97 29.19
N VAL A 190 -0.86 10.65 30.22
CA VAL A 190 0.48 11.18 30.42
C VAL A 190 1.50 10.22 29.81
N VAL A 191 2.45 10.77 29.06
CA VAL A 191 3.61 10.05 28.53
C VAL A 191 4.52 9.67 29.68
N GLN A 192 4.90 8.39 29.75
CA GLN A 192 5.77 7.85 30.78
C GLN A 192 7.13 7.48 30.20
N ASP A 193 8.12 7.40 31.08
CA ASP A 193 9.43 6.88 30.70
C ASP A 193 9.31 5.44 30.19
N GLY A 194 10.01 5.13 29.11
CA GLY A 194 9.96 3.84 28.42
C GLY A 194 8.69 3.57 27.59
N ASP A 195 7.81 4.55 27.41
CA ASP A 195 6.68 4.43 26.49
C ASP A 195 7.14 4.49 25.02
N ASP A 196 6.72 3.52 24.19
CA ASP A 196 6.80 3.67 22.74
C ASP A 196 5.53 4.36 22.24
N VAL A 197 5.64 5.61 21.79
CA VAL A 197 4.50 6.39 21.32
C VAL A 197 4.33 6.23 19.81
N TRP A 198 3.12 5.85 19.39
CA TRP A 198 2.79 5.65 17.98
C TRP A 198 1.82 6.74 17.51
N VAL A 199 2.17 7.41 16.41
CA VAL A 199 1.43 8.57 15.90
C VAL A 199 1.03 8.41 14.45
N ALA A 200 -0.15 8.90 14.12
CA ALA A 200 -0.60 9.15 12.77
C ALA A 200 -0.23 10.59 12.37
N ALA A 201 0.56 10.73 11.32
CA ALA A 201 0.99 12.00 10.76
C ALA A 201 0.69 12.07 9.26
N ARG A 202 0.61 13.28 8.70
CA ARG A 202 0.54 13.45 7.24
C ARG A 202 1.90 13.06 6.64
N SER A 203 1.92 12.32 5.55
CA SER A 203 3.17 11.78 4.98
C SER A 203 4.22 12.85 4.65
N GLY A 204 3.80 14.07 4.32
CA GLY A 204 4.71 15.20 4.03
C GLY A 204 5.28 15.90 5.26
N THR A 205 4.77 15.63 6.47
CA THR A 205 5.17 16.31 7.72
C THR A 205 5.94 15.38 8.66
N VAL A 206 6.24 14.15 8.25
CA VAL A 206 6.87 13.13 9.11
C VAL A 206 8.21 13.60 9.68
N SER A 207 9.04 14.25 8.85
CA SER A 207 10.35 14.77 9.28
C SER A 207 10.20 15.88 10.31
N ASP A 208 9.22 16.77 10.12
CA ASP A 208 8.99 17.91 11.02
C ASP A 208 8.43 17.43 12.36
N VAL A 209 7.42 16.56 12.33
CA VAL A 209 6.83 15.89 13.50
C VAL A 209 7.93 15.22 14.34
N THR A 210 8.80 14.46 13.67
CA THR A 210 9.92 13.77 14.34
C THR A 210 10.90 14.77 14.95
N SER A 211 11.23 15.83 14.22
CA SER A 211 12.19 16.85 14.68
C SER A 211 11.69 17.62 15.91
N VAL A 212 10.39 17.92 15.97
CA VAL A 212 9.77 18.56 17.14
C VAL A 212 9.80 17.62 18.34
N ALA A 213 9.44 16.35 18.14
CA ALA A 213 9.41 15.35 19.20
C ALA A 213 10.80 15.02 19.80
N HIS A 214 11.87 15.17 19.02
CA HIS A 214 13.26 15.00 19.49
C HIS A 214 13.80 16.18 20.30
N ARG A 215 13.07 17.30 20.37
CA ARG A 215 13.44 18.45 21.19
C ARG A 215 12.70 18.39 22.52
N GLU A 216 13.27 19.06 23.50
CA GLU A 216 12.59 19.34 24.76
C GLU A 216 11.30 20.14 24.49
N PRO A 217 10.17 19.79 25.13
CA PRO A 217 8.95 20.56 25.00
C PRO A 217 9.20 22.02 25.41
N GLU A 218 8.76 22.96 24.58
CA GLU A 218 8.69 24.36 24.98
C GLU A 218 7.50 24.49 25.94
N ASP A 219 7.79 24.65 27.24
CA ASP A 219 6.77 24.93 28.25
C ASP A 219 5.98 26.19 27.83
N GLU A 220 4.66 26.09 27.72
CA GLU A 220 3.80 27.27 27.65
C GLU A 220 3.96 28.03 28.98
N ALA A 221 4.68 29.16 28.92
CA ALA A 221 4.82 30.12 30.01
C ALA A 221 3.48 30.78 30.39
#